data_AF-A0A0R1MHB4-F1
#
_entry.id   AF-A0A0R1MHB4-F1
#
_cell.length_a   1.000
_cell.length_b   1.000
_cell.length_c   1.000
_cell.angle_alpha   90.00
_cell.angle_beta   90.00
_cell.angle_gamma   90.00
#
_symmetry.space_group_name_H-M   'P 1'
#
loop_
_entity.id
_entity.type
_entity.pdbx_description
1 polymer ?
#
loop_
_entity_poly.entity_id
_entity_poly.type
_entity_poly.pdbx_seq_one_letter_code
_entity_poly.pdbx_strand_id
1 'polypeptide(L)'
;MALRKTTLQQTIQAIQEKFNSTFLDENISYQQMPAFQLNFFITQAIQKHKLIKLCFTDHNENKFSATGFINQNKSNKDAYIITDIYGGITHLIMFTQIKNVKAARIPK
;
A
#
# COMPACT_ATOMS: atom_id res chain seq x y z
N MET A 1 28.52 -23.79 35.80
CA MET A 1 27.64 -24.18 34.67
C MET A 1 26.53 -23.13 34.44
N ALA A 2 26.88 -21.85 34.21
CA ALA A 2 25.91 -20.73 34.16
C ALA A 2 25.90 -19.94 32.83
N LEU A 3 26.85 -20.20 31.93
CA LEU A 3 27.09 -19.37 30.73
C LEU A 3 26.08 -19.56 29.58
N ARG A 4 25.31 -20.66 29.58
CA ARG A 4 24.36 -21.00 28.50
C ARG A 4 22.95 -20.42 28.72
N LYS A 5 22.59 -20.09 29.96
CA LYS A 5 21.25 -19.54 30.27
C LYS A 5 21.16 -18.06 29.93
N THR A 6 22.25 -17.33 30.13
CA THR A 6 22.35 -15.89 29.83
C THR A 6 22.26 -15.60 28.34
N THR A 7 22.89 -16.43 27.50
CA THR A 7 22.88 -16.27 26.03
C THR A 7 21.49 -16.47 25.45
N LEU A 8 20.74 -17.47 25.92
CA LEU A 8 19.38 -17.74 25.46
C LEU A 8 18.39 -16.66 25.93
N GLN A 9 18.52 -16.17 27.17
CA GLN A 9 17.73 -15.04 27.64
C GLN A 9 18.04 -13.76 26.84
N GLN A 10 19.30 -13.48 26.56
CA GLN A 10 19.70 -12.34 25.73
C GLN A 10 19.17 -12.43 24.30
N THR A 11 19.10 -13.64 23.72
CA THR A 11 18.49 -13.83 22.38
C THR A 11 16.99 -13.61 22.41
N ILE A 12 16.28 -14.14 23.41
CA ILE A 12 14.84 -13.91 23.57
C ILE A 12 14.55 -12.42 23.75
N GLN A 13 15.36 -11.73 24.55
CA GLN A 13 15.20 -10.32 24.84
C GLN A 13 15.47 -9.46 23.61
N ALA A 14 16.52 -9.76 22.83
CA ALA A 14 16.80 -9.08 21.57
C ALA A 14 15.70 -9.31 20.51
N ILE A 15 15.10 -10.51 20.47
CA ILE A 15 13.95 -10.80 19.60
C ILE A 15 12.74 -9.98 20.05
N GLN A 16 12.43 -9.97 21.35
CA GLN A 16 11.32 -9.19 21.91
C GLN A 16 11.49 -7.68 21.68
N GLU A 17 12.70 -7.14 21.81
CA GLU A 17 12.98 -5.72 21.51
C GLU A 17 12.78 -5.40 20.03
N LYS A 18 13.19 -6.28 19.11
CA LYS A 18 12.91 -6.10 17.67
C LYS A 18 11.42 -6.16 17.34
N PHE A 19 10.65 -7.02 18.01
CA PHE A 19 9.20 -7.07 17.85
C PHE A 19 8.52 -5.84 18.46
N ASN A 20 8.92 -5.41 19.66
CA ASN A 20 8.30 -4.28 20.37
C ASN A 20 8.65 -2.92 19.74
N SER A 21 9.84 -2.76 19.17
CA SER A 21 10.23 -1.54 18.43
C SER A 21 9.48 -1.35 17.10
N THR A 22 8.73 -2.35 16.64
CA THR A 22 7.88 -2.22 15.44
C THR A 22 6.52 -1.58 15.74
N PHE A 23 6.15 -1.39 17.02
CA PHE A 23 4.83 -0.88 17.44
C PHE A 23 4.80 0.61 17.83
N LEU A 24 5.93 1.32 17.79
CA LEU A 24 6.02 2.74 18.13
C LEU A 24 6.05 3.64 16.89
N ASP A 25 5.01 3.51 16.06
CA ASP A 25 4.60 4.60 15.18
C ASP A 25 3.07 4.60 15.08
N GLU A 26 2.43 5.13 16.13
CA GLU A 26 0.99 5.38 16.24
C GLU A 26 0.52 6.53 15.31
N ASN A 27 1.13 6.64 14.13
CA ASN A 27 0.53 7.23 12.95
C ASN A 27 0.36 6.12 11.91
N ILE A 28 -0.41 5.09 12.26
CA ILE A 28 -0.79 4.01 11.34
C ILE A 28 -1.68 4.63 10.27
N SER A 29 -1.04 5.20 9.27
CA SER A 29 -1.57 5.39 7.93
C SER A 29 -2.28 4.09 7.59
N TYR A 30 -3.59 4.16 7.33
CA TYR A 30 -4.46 3.05 6.96
C TYR A 30 -4.03 2.40 5.63
N GLN A 31 -2.78 1.96 5.54
CA GLN A 31 -2.20 1.34 4.37
C GLN A 31 -2.42 -0.16 4.52
N GLN A 32 -3.29 -0.70 3.67
CA GLN A 32 -3.71 -2.11 3.69
C GLN A 32 -2.55 -3.11 3.67
N MET A 33 -1.39 -2.72 3.12
CA MET A 33 -0.23 -3.57 2.94
C MET A 33 1.07 -2.75 2.89
N PRO A 34 2.23 -3.36 3.16
CA PRO A 34 3.54 -2.73 2.97
C PRO A 34 3.73 -2.14 1.57
N ALA A 35 4.52 -1.07 1.46
CA ALA A 35 4.74 -0.35 0.20
C ALA A 35 5.18 -1.25 -0.96
N PHE A 36 6.08 -2.21 -0.72
CA PHE A 36 6.54 -3.13 -1.77
C PHE A 36 5.41 -4.04 -2.29
N GLN A 37 4.51 -4.50 -1.41
CA GLN A 37 3.36 -5.32 -1.80
C GLN A 37 2.34 -4.51 -2.58
N LEU A 38 2.10 -3.26 -2.15
CA LEU A 38 1.23 -2.33 -2.85
C LEU A 38 1.76 -2.03 -4.25
N ASN A 39 3.06 -1.74 -4.37
CA ASN A 39 3.71 -1.51 -5.65
C ASN A 39 3.62 -2.74 -6.57
N PHE A 40 3.85 -3.94 -6.02
CA PHE A 40 3.67 -5.18 -6.77
C PHE A 40 2.22 -5.37 -7.23
N PHE A 41 1.24 -5.13 -6.36
CA PHE A 41 -0.18 -5.21 -6.72
C PHE A 41 -0.53 -4.23 -7.86
N ILE A 42 -0.12 -2.96 -7.73
CA ILE A 42 -0.38 -1.93 -8.75
C ILE A 42 0.29 -2.32 -10.07
N THR A 43 1.55 -2.76 -10.04
CA THR A 43 2.27 -3.23 -11.22
C THR A 43 1.52 -4.36 -11.91
N GLN A 44 1.05 -5.35 -11.16
CA GLN A 44 0.24 -6.45 -11.68
C GLN A 44 -1.10 -5.97 -12.24
N ALA A 45 -1.75 -5.00 -11.60
CA ALA A 45 -3.01 -4.43 -12.07
C ALA A 45 -2.84 -3.68 -13.39
N ILE A 46 -1.77 -2.90 -13.55
CA ILE A 46 -1.41 -2.21 -14.79
C ILE A 46 -1.14 -3.25 -15.89
N GLN A 47 -0.22 -4.19 -15.65
CA GLN A 47 0.19 -5.20 -16.64
C GLN A 47 -0.96 -6.07 -17.13
N LYS A 48 -1.89 -6.43 -16.23
CA LYS A 48 -3.02 -7.31 -16.54
C LYS A 48 -4.29 -6.54 -16.88
N HIS A 49 -4.20 -5.21 -17.02
CA HIS A 49 -5.33 -4.31 -17.27
C HIS A 49 -6.54 -4.63 -16.38
N LYS A 50 -6.30 -4.74 -15.07
CA LYS A 50 -7.33 -5.14 -14.10
C LYS A 50 -8.11 -3.92 -13.63
N LEU A 51 -9.43 -4.07 -13.59
CA LEU A 51 -10.31 -3.13 -12.92
C LEU A 51 -10.04 -3.19 -11.41
N ILE A 52 -9.74 -2.04 -10.81
CA ILE A 52 -9.49 -1.92 -9.38
C ILE A 52 -10.42 -0.89 -8.76
N LYS A 53 -10.71 -1.06 -7.46
CA LYS A 53 -11.23 0.00 -6.61
C LYS A 53 -10.12 0.48 -5.71
N LEU A 54 -9.90 1.78 -5.71
CA LEU A 54 -8.82 2.47 -5.03
C LEU A 54 -9.41 3.46 -4.03
N CYS A 55 -8.86 3.50 -2.82
CA CYS A 55 -9.11 4.56 -1.87
C CYS A 55 -7.83 5.35 -1.64
N PHE A 56 -7.92 6.67 -1.69
CA PHE A 56 -6.78 7.57 -1.56
C PHE A 56 -7.18 8.82 -0.77
N THR A 57 -6.17 9.56 -0.29
CA THR A 57 -6.37 10.82 0.44
C THR A 57 -5.73 11.99 -0.28
N ASP A 58 -6.34 13.17 -0.18
CA ASP A 58 -5.68 14.41 -0.58
C ASP A 58 -4.68 14.91 0.49
N HIS A 59 -4.13 16.10 0.29
CA HIS A 59 -3.21 16.74 1.24
C HIS A 59 -3.87 17.15 2.56
N ASN A 60 -5.21 17.23 2.60
CA ASN A 60 -6.00 17.56 3.77
C ASN A 60 -6.58 16.29 4.44
N GLU A 61 -6.08 15.11 4.07
CA GLU A 61 -6.53 13.80 4.54
C GLU A 61 -7.99 13.44 4.21
N ASN A 62 -8.63 14.17 3.30
CA ASN A 62 -9.96 13.83 2.83
C ASN A 62 -9.92 12.53 2.03
N LYS A 63 -10.83 11.60 2.36
CA LYS A 63 -10.87 10.27 1.75
C LYS A 63 -11.72 10.26 0.49
N PHE A 64 -11.14 9.75 -0.58
CA PHE A 64 -11.79 9.55 -1.87
C PHE A 64 -11.75 8.08 -2.28
N SER A 65 -12.63 7.70 -3.20
CA SER A 65 -12.57 6.38 -3.83
C SER A 65 -12.85 6.47 -5.32
N ALA A 66 -12.09 5.72 -6.10
CA ALA A 66 -12.25 5.60 -7.54
C ALA A 66 -12.30 4.12 -7.95
N THR A 67 -13.08 3.80 -8.97
CA THR A 67 -13.08 2.47 -9.58
C THR A 67 -12.72 2.63 -11.05
N GLY A 68 -11.70 1.93 -11.51
CA GLY A 68 -11.17 2.11 -12.86
C GLY A 68 -9.94 1.27 -13.14
N PHE A 69 -9.35 1.51 -14.30
CA PHE A 69 -8.06 0.96 -14.70
C PHE A 69 -6.96 1.92 -14.28
N ILE A 70 -5.89 1.38 -13.70
CA ILE A 70 -4.73 2.16 -13.27
C ILE A 70 -3.64 2.08 -14.33
N ASN A 71 -2.99 3.21 -14.61
CA ASN A 71 -1.83 3.33 -15.47
C ASN A 71 -0.77 4.18 -14.78
N GLN A 72 0.51 3.89 -15.03
CA GLN A 72 1.60 4.73 -14.56
C GLN A 72 1.75 5.97 -15.45
N ASN A 73 2.00 7.12 -14.86
CA ASN A 73 2.29 8.34 -15.61
C ASN A 73 3.65 8.22 -16.32
N LYS A 74 3.72 8.63 -17.59
CA LYS A 74 4.94 8.52 -18.42
C LYS A 74 6.08 9.40 -17.92
N SER A 75 5.78 10.55 -17.34
CA SER A 75 6.74 11.56 -16.88
C SER A 75 7.13 11.38 -15.41
N ASN A 76 6.26 10.76 -14.60
CA ASN A 76 6.50 10.56 -13.17
C ASN A 76 6.12 9.13 -12.75
N LYS A 77 7.12 8.34 -12.34
CA LYS A 77 6.94 6.94 -11.94
C LYS A 77 6.13 6.76 -10.65
N ASP A 78 6.08 7.78 -9.80
CA ASP A 78 5.34 7.73 -8.54
C ASP A 78 3.89 8.21 -8.71
N ALA A 79 3.53 8.71 -9.90
CA ALA A 79 2.19 9.16 -10.23
C ALA A 79 1.44 8.11 -11.06
N TYR A 80 0.16 7.94 -10.73
CA TYR A 80 -0.75 7.01 -11.38
C TYR A 80 -1.99 7.75 -11.88
N ILE A 81 -2.47 7.33 -13.04
CA ILE A 81 -3.70 7.81 -13.65
C ILE A 81 -4.74 6.71 -13.50
N ILE A 82 -5.91 7.07 -12.99
CA ILE A 82 -7.09 6.19 -12.98
C ILE A 82 -8.01 6.63 -14.11
N THR A 83 -8.31 5.69 -15.00
CA THR A 83 -9.32 5.86 -16.06
C THR A 83 -10.56 5.04 -15.71
N ASP A 84 -11.74 5.61 -15.93
CA ASP A 84 -12.99 4.90 -15.73
C ASP A 84 -13.18 3.78 -16.78
N ILE A 85 -14.31 3.08 -16.69
CA ILE A 85 -14.66 1.99 -17.60
C ILE A 85 -14.94 2.46 -19.05
N TYR A 86 -15.15 3.76 -19.26
CA TYR A 86 -15.41 4.37 -20.57
C TYR A 86 -14.15 5.03 -21.16
N GLY A 87 -13.01 4.95 -20.47
CA GLY A 87 -11.74 5.53 -20.89
C GLY A 87 -11.54 7.00 -20.51
N GLY A 88 -12.46 7.59 -19.74
CA GLY A 88 -12.31 8.94 -19.20
C GLY A 88 -11.28 8.98 -18.06
N ILE A 89 -10.34 9.92 -18.12
CA ILE A 89 -9.42 10.15 -16.99
C ILE A 89 -10.23 10.67 -15.82
N THR A 90 -10.19 9.93 -14.71
CA THR A 90 -10.94 10.27 -13.50
C THR A 90 -10.04 10.95 -12.48
N HIS A 91 -8.82 10.43 -12.27
CA HIS A 91 -7.92 10.94 -11.23
C HIS A 91 -6.44 10.80 -11.60
N LEU A 92 -5.64 11.76 -11.13
CA LEU A 92 -4.17 11.68 -11.06
C LEU A 92 -3.78 11.66 -9.59
N ILE A 93 -3.03 10.64 -9.17
CA ILE A 93 -2.71 10.38 -7.76
C ILE A 93 -1.25 9.95 -7.59
N MET A 94 -0.66 10.31 -6.46
CA MET A 94 0.68 9.86 -6.07
C MET A 94 0.60 8.54 -5.30
N PHE A 95 1.67 7.74 -5.36
CA PHE A 95 1.78 6.48 -4.61
C PHE A 95 1.51 6.68 -3.11
N THR A 96 2.03 7.76 -2.53
CA THR A 96 1.89 8.10 -1.10
C THR A 96 0.46 8.42 -0.67
N GLN A 97 -0.41 8.78 -1.62
CA GLN A 97 -1.81 9.09 -1.36
C GLN A 97 -2.67 7.82 -1.29
N ILE A 98 -2.17 6.67 -1.76
CA ILE A 98 -2.92 5.42 -1.81
C ILE A 98 -3.01 4.82 -0.40
N LYS A 99 -4.25 4.58 0.05
CA LYS A 99 -4.53 3.92 1.33
C LYS A 99 -4.87 2.45 1.12
N ASN A 100 -5.88 2.18 0.28
CA ASN A 100 -6.40 0.83 0.08
C ASN A 100 -6.60 0.52 -1.41
N VAL A 101 -6.37 -0.74 -1.77
CA VAL A 101 -6.58 -1.27 -3.13
C VAL A 101 -7.30 -2.60 -3.08
N LYS A 102 -8.25 -2.79 -4.00
CA LYS A 102 -8.84 -4.12 -4.22
C LYS A 102 -9.18 -4.34 -5.68
N ALA A 103 -9.14 -5.60 -6.09
CA ALA A 103 -9.68 -5.99 -7.38
C ALA A 103 -11.20 -5.71 -7.41
N ALA A 104 -11.66 -5.12 -8.51
CA ALA A 104 -13.07 -4.92 -8.79
C ALA A 104 -13.53 -5.89 -9.89
N ARG A 105 -14.85 -6.06 -10.00
CA ARG A 105 -15.48 -6.82 -11.07
C ARG A 105 -16.41 -5.88 -11.82
N ILE A 106 -16.52 -6.08 -13.13
CA ILE A 106 -17.52 -5.38 -13.94
C ILE A 106 -18.89 -5.87 -13.44
N PRO A 107 -19.81 -4.97 -13.05
CA PRO A 107 -21.17 -5.36 -12.70
C PRO A 107 -21.80 -6.08 -13.91
N LYS A 108 -22.42 -7.24 -13.65
CA LYS A 108 -23.15 -8.03 -14.67
C LYS A 108 -24.46 -7.35 -15.04
#